data_AF-A0A8X7XUQ3-F1
#
_entry.id   AF-A0A8X7XUQ3-F1
#
_cell.length_a   1.000
_cell.length_b   1.000
_cell.length_c   1.000
_cell.angle_alpha   90.00
_cell.angle_beta   90.00
_cell.angle_gamma   90.00
#
_symmetry.space_group_name_H-M   'P 1'
#
loop_
_entity.id
_entity.type
_entity.pdbx_description
1 polymer ?
#
loop_
_entity_poly.entity_id
_entity_poly.type
_entity_poly.pdbx_seq_one_letter_code
_entity_poly.pdbx_strand_id
1 'polypeptide(L)'
;MTRRMEDFKQELFMILKASSLSVEAQTCRPSDKIRGRKAPKGQCNEENDSLCCTKGRLYTTYKCSPPATNHTKATLTLNSFEKGGDGGAPSEYDNQHYSDDTPVVALST
;
A
#
# COMPACT_ATOMS: atom_id res chain seq x y z
N MET A 1 45.68 -19.46 30.68
CA MET A 1 45.11 -18.20 30.15
C MET A 1 44.60 -18.35 28.72
N THR A 2 45.31 -19.06 27.86
CA THR A 2 44.97 -19.29 26.44
C THR A 2 43.64 -20.03 26.20
N ARG A 3 43.36 -21.14 26.91
CA ARG A 3 42.07 -21.88 26.80
C ARG A 3 40.84 -21.01 27.09
N ARG A 4 40.89 -20.22 28.17
CA ARG A 4 39.80 -19.32 28.59
C ARG A 4 39.51 -18.21 27.56
N MET A 5 40.53 -17.82 26.77
CA MET A 5 40.41 -16.84 25.68
C MET A 5 39.83 -17.45 24.40
N GLU A 6 40.11 -18.72 24.14
CA GLU A 6 39.53 -19.46 23.01
C GLU A 6 38.05 -19.75 23.26
N ASP A 7 37.68 -20.15 24.47
CA ASP A 7 36.28 -20.33 24.86
C ASP A 7 35.50 -19.01 24.70
N PHE A 8 36.06 -17.89 25.15
CA PHE A 8 35.43 -16.56 25.00
C PHE A 8 35.27 -16.15 23.53
N LYS A 9 36.24 -16.49 22.67
CA LYS A 9 36.13 -16.28 21.22
C LYS A 9 35.05 -17.15 20.61
N GLN A 10 34.93 -18.40 21.04
CA GLN A 10 33.94 -19.36 20.54
C GLN A 10 32.51 -18.91 20.88
N GLU A 11 32.28 -18.48 22.13
CA GLU A 11 31.00 -17.92 22.58
C GLU A 11 30.64 -16.65 21.83
N LEU A 12 31.59 -15.72 21.65
CA LEU A 12 31.39 -14.50 20.87
C LEU A 12 31.06 -14.81 19.40
N PHE A 13 31.68 -15.83 18.82
CA PHE A 13 31.42 -16.27 17.45
C PHE A 13 30.02 -16.89 17.29
N MET A 14 29.53 -17.60 18.31
CA MET A 14 28.17 -18.13 18.34
C MET A 14 27.12 -17.03 18.48
N ILE A 15 27.38 -16.02 19.31
CA ILE A 15 26.50 -14.84 19.48
C ILE A 15 26.41 -14.03 18.17
N LEU A 16 27.53 -13.84 17.46
CA LEU A 16 27.57 -13.13 16.16
C LEU A 16 26.81 -13.87 15.05
N LYS A 17 26.77 -15.20 15.07
CA LYS A 17 25.97 -16.00 14.13
C LYS A 17 24.47 -15.95 14.45
N ALA A 18 24.11 -15.81 15.73
CA ALA A 18 22.71 -15.75 16.16
C ALA A 18 22.06 -14.39 15.84
N SER A 19 22.83 -13.30 15.83
CA SER A 19 22.34 -11.96 15.44
C SER A 19 22.18 -11.77 13.92
N SER A 20 22.56 -12.76 13.11
CA SER A 20 22.37 -12.75 11.65
C SER A 20 20.96 -13.17 11.21
N LEU A 21 19.99 -13.23 12.14
CA LEU A 21 18.57 -13.29 11.79
C LEU A 21 18.20 -11.99 11.07
N SER A 22 18.38 -11.99 9.75
CA SER A 22 17.85 -10.96 8.87
C SER A 22 16.35 -10.90 9.12
N VAL A 23 15.91 -9.82 9.76
CA VAL A 23 14.51 -9.40 9.69
C VAL A 23 14.30 -8.99 8.24
N GLU A 24 13.86 -9.93 7.39
CA GLU A 24 13.17 -9.55 6.16
C GLU A 24 11.94 -8.77 6.61
N ALA A 25 12.04 -7.43 6.60
CA ALA A 25 10.86 -6.59 6.59
C ALA A 25 10.02 -7.11 5.42
N GLN A 26 8.88 -7.75 5.73
CA GLN A 26 8.04 -8.39 4.72
C GLN A 26 7.75 -7.38 3.62
N THR A 27 8.29 -7.64 2.43
CA THR A 27 8.04 -6.81 1.26
C THR A 27 6.56 -6.96 0.92
N CYS A 28 5.86 -5.85 0.69
CA CYS A 28 4.45 -5.90 0.33
C CYS A 28 4.25 -6.71 -0.96
N ARG A 29 3.35 -7.70 -0.92
CA ARG A 29 3.02 -8.59 -2.03
C ARG A 29 1.53 -8.47 -2.39
N PRO A 30 1.16 -8.81 -3.63
CA PRO A 30 -0.24 -8.99 -4.01
C PRO A 30 -1.00 -9.87 -3.02
N SER A 31 -2.20 -9.43 -2.63
CA SER A 31 -3.08 -10.19 -1.74
C SER A 31 -3.92 -11.19 -2.53
N ASP A 32 -4.59 -10.73 -3.59
CA ASP A 32 -5.56 -11.51 -4.36
C ASP A 32 -5.74 -10.95 -5.78
N LYS A 33 -6.70 -11.52 -6.54
CA LYS A 33 -7.16 -10.96 -7.82
C LYS A 33 -8.69 -10.92 -7.88
N ILE A 34 -9.24 -9.84 -8.42
CA ILE A 34 -10.66 -9.70 -8.72
C ILE A 34 -10.92 -9.72 -10.22
N ARG A 35 -12.08 -10.25 -10.64
CA ARG A 35 -12.48 -10.28 -12.05
C ARG A 35 -13.38 -9.10 -12.36
N GLY A 36 -12.94 -8.25 -13.29
CA GLY A 36 -13.67 -7.08 -13.77
C GLY A 36 -15.04 -7.46 -14.33
N ARG A 37 -16.04 -6.66 -13.97
CA ARG A 37 -17.41 -6.75 -14.46
C ARG A 37 -17.75 -5.46 -15.20
N LYS A 38 -18.66 -5.53 -16.16
CA LYS A 38 -19.20 -4.33 -16.80
C LYS A 38 -19.97 -3.53 -15.74
N ALA A 39 -19.61 -2.25 -15.57
CA ALA A 39 -20.30 -1.36 -14.65
C ALA A 39 -21.78 -1.17 -15.08
N PRO A 40 -22.71 -1.02 -14.13
CA PRO A 40 -24.06 -0.59 -14.43
C PRO A 40 -24.08 0.77 -15.16
N LYS A 41 -25.15 1.04 -15.91
CA LYS A 41 -25.27 2.28 -16.69
C LYS A 41 -25.19 3.50 -15.75
N GLY A 42 -24.29 4.43 -16.06
CA GLY A 42 -24.08 5.65 -15.27
C GLY A 42 -23.32 5.47 -13.96
N GLN A 43 -22.80 4.28 -13.66
CA GLN A 43 -22.00 4.01 -12.46
C GLN A 43 -20.50 3.86 -12.74
N CYS A 44 -20.08 4.18 -13.97
CA CYS A 44 -18.66 4.34 -14.25
C CYS A 44 -18.43 5.77 -14.71
N ASN A 45 -17.63 6.50 -13.95
CA ASN A 45 -17.13 7.82 -14.29
C ASN A 45 -15.69 7.66 -14.79
N GLU A 46 -15.38 8.28 -15.93
CA GLU A 46 -14.04 8.29 -16.56
C GLU A 46 -13.38 9.69 -16.47
N GLU A 47 -13.95 10.60 -15.67
CA GLU A 47 -13.30 11.86 -15.29
C GLU A 47 -11.99 11.60 -14.53
N ASN A 48 -11.09 12.59 -14.54
CA ASN A 48 -9.76 12.55 -13.91
C ASN A 48 -8.94 11.29 -14.26
N ASP A 49 -9.03 10.83 -15.52
CA ASP A 49 -8.35 9.64 -16.03
C ASP A 49 -8.74 8.34 -15.31
N SER A 50 -9.93 8.30 -14.70
CA SER A 50 -10.50 7.11 -14.09
C SER A 50 -10.80 6.03 -15.13
N LEU A 51 -10.50 4.78 -14.81
CA LEU A 51 -10.66 3.64 -15.72
C LEU A 51 -11.80 2.72 -15.30
N CYS A 52 -12.74 2.47 -16.22
CA CYS A 52 -13.74 1.43 -16.02
C CYS A 52 -13.13 0.02 -16.02
N CYS A 53 -13.62 -0.82 -15.11
CA CYS A 53 -13.29 -2.24 -15.12
C CYS A 53 -13.72 -2.90 -16.44
N THR A 54 -12.78 -3.57 -17.10
CA THR A 54 -13.03 -4.33 -18.33
C THR A 54 -13.59 -5.71 -17.98
N LYS A 55 -14.71 -6.07 -18.60
CA LYS A 55 -15.35 -7.38 -18.36
C LYS A 55 -14.37 -8.52 -18.63
N GLY A 56 -14.16 -9.37 -17.64
CA GLY A 56 -13.33 -10.56 -17.74
C GLY A 56 -11.84 -10.36 -17.45
N ARG A 57 -11.34 -9.12 -17.39
CA ARG A 57 -9.95 -8.82 -17.00
C ARG A 57 -9.73 -9.10 -15.51
N LEU A 58 -8.56 -9.62 -15.15
CA LEU A 58 -8.17 -9.80 -13.76
C LEU A 58 -7.38 -8.58 -13.26
N TYR A 59 -7.75 -8.06 -12.10
CA TYR A 59 -7.10 -6.93 -11.43
C TYR A 59 -6.52 -7.40 -10.11
N THR A 60 -5.25 -7.09 -9.86
CA THR A 60 -4.56 -7.45 -8.62
C THR A 60 -5.05 -6.57 -7.48
N THR A 61 -5.26 -7.14 -6.29
CA THR A 61 -5.57 -6.41 -5.07
C THR A 61 -4.42 -6.47 -4.09
N TYR A 62 -4.31 -5.44 -3.27
CA TYR A 62 -3.31 -5.31 -2.23
C TYR A 62 -4.01 -4.98 -0.90
N LYS A 63 -3.44 -5.45 0.20
CA LYS A 63 -3.83 -5.09 1.58
C LYS A 63 -2.65 -4.44 2.32
N CYS A 64 -1.68 -3.98 1.56
CA CYS A 64 -0.45 -3.38 2.02
C CYS A 64 0.04 -2.39 0.98
N SER A 65 0.85 -1.46 1.46
CA SER A 65 1.61 -0.52 0.65
C SER A 65 3.12 -0.68 0.90
N PRO A 66 3.98 -0.14 0.02
CA PRO A 66 5.41 -0.07 0.28
C PRO A 66 5.72 0.64 1.61
N PRO A 67 6.90 0.40 2.21
CA PRO A 67 7.26 1.03 3.49
C PRO A 67 7.22 2.55 3.42
N ALA A 68 6.57 3.15 4.41
CA ALA A 68 6.60 4.59 4.61
C ALA A 68 7.99 5.03 5.13
N THR A 69 8.58 6.01 4.46
CA THR A 69 9.85 6.66 4.82
C THR A 69 9.68 8.18 4.78
N ASN A 70 10.68 8.93 5.26
CA ASN A 70 10.69 10.41 5.17
C ASN A 70 10.55 10.93 3.73
N HIS A 71 10.89 10.12 2.73
CA HIS A 71 10.77 10.43 1.30
C HIS A 71 10.12 9.27 0.56
N THR A 72 8.90 8.91 0.97
CA THR A 72 8.13 7.85 0.33
C THR A 72 7.83 8.21 -1.12
N LYS A 73 8.29 7.38 -2.06
CA LYS A 73 7.92 7.52 -3.47
C LYS A 73 6.49 7.05 -3.67
N ALA A 74 5.68 7.86 -4.32
CA ALA A 74 4.28 7.56 -4.63
C ALA A 74 3.94 8.05 -6.05
N THR A 75 2.83 7.53 -6.58
CA THR A 75 2.19 8.08 -7.78
C THR A 75 1.05 8.98 -7.32
N LEU A 76 1.07 10.25 -7.74
CA LEU A 76 -0.03 11.18 -7.48
C LEU A 76 -1.07 11.02 -8.59
N THR A 77 -2.32 10.78 -8.20
CA THR A 77 -3.48 10.76 -9.08
C THR A 77 -4.43 11.89 -8.71
N LEU A 78 -5.25 12.32 -9.66
CA LEU A 78 -6.27 13.35 -9.44
C LEU A 78 -7.61 12.67 -9.11
N ASN A 79 -8.36 13.23 -8.16
CA ASN A 79 -9.68 12.74 -7.74
C ASN A 79 -10.48 13.92 -7.16
N SER A 80 -11.76 14.03 -7.49
CA SER A 80 -12.69 14.94 -6.83
C SER A 80 -13.28 14.27 -5.59
N PHE A 81 -13.24 14.99 -4.46
CA PHE A 81 -13.88 14.56 -3.20
C PHE A 81 -15.25 15.21 -3.01
N GLU A 82 -15.74 15.94 -4.01
CA GLU A 82 -17.02 16.62 -3.96
C GLU A 82 -18.19 15.65 -4.10
N LYS A 83 -19.34 16.09 -3.57
CA LYS A 83 -20.57 15.34 -3.73
C LYS A 83 -20.98 15.30 -5.20
N GLY A 84 -20.99 14.09 -5.77
CA GLY A 84 -21.32 13.87 -7.18
C GLY A 84 -20.12 13.95 -8.12
N GLY A 85 -18.91 14.18 -7.59
CA GLY A 85 -17.66 13.99 -8.31
C GLY A 85 -17.33 12.51 -8.54
N ASP A 86 -16.18 12.24 -9.16
CA ASP A 86 -15.70 10.90 -9.47
C ASP A 86 -15.25 10.08 -8.25
N GLY A 87 -14.90 10.72 -7.14
CA GLY A 87 -14.62 10.04 -5.86
C GLY A 87 -15.83 9.30 -5.27
N GLY A 88 -17.05 9.63 -5.74
CA GLY A 88 -18.26 8.86 -5.45
C GLY A 88 -18.79 9.03 -4.03
N ALA A 89 -18.39 8.13 -3.12
CA ALA A 89 -18.91 8.09 -1.76
C ALA A 89 -18.17 9.09 -0.84
N PRO A 90 -18.76 9.46 0.31
CA PRO A 90 -18.06 10.27 1.31
C PRO A 90 -16.76 9.60 1.79
N SER A 91 -15.82 10.42 2.25
CA SER A 91 -14.53 9.98 2.79
C SER A 91 -14.72 9.06 4.00
N GLU A 92 -13.98 7.95 4.04
CA GLU A 92 -14.11 6.94 5.10
C GLU A 92 -13.81 7.49 6.50
N TYR A 93 -12.88 8.46 6.60
CA TYR A 93 -12.38 8.96 7.87
C TYR A 93 -13.46 9.65 8.73
N ASP A 94 -14.34 10.45 8.11
CA ASP A 94 -15.33 11.28 8.80
C ASP A 94 -16.72 11.28 8.15
N ASN A 95 -16.91 10.48 7.10
CA ASN A 95 -18.13 10.38 6.30
C ASN A 95 -18.54 11.72 5.65
N GLN A 96 -17.59 12.57 5.26
CA GLN A 96 -17.85 13.84 4.59
C GLN A 96 -17.33 13.89 3.14
N HIS A 97 -17.93 14.78 2.36
CA HIS A 97 -17.39 15.22 1.07
C HIS A 97 -16.58 16.50 1.29
N TYR A 98 -15.59 16.74 0.44
CA TYR A 98 -14.73 17.90 0.50
C TYR A 98 -14.77 18.65 -0.82
N SER A 99 -14.69 19.98 -0.78
CA SER A 99 -14.56 20.77 -2.00
C SER A 99 -13.23 20.49 -2.68
N ASP A 100 -13.19 20.56 -4.01
CA ASP A 100 -11.96 20.36 -4.80
C ASP A 100 -10.88 21.42 -4.49
N ASP A 101 -11.28 22.57 -3.92
CA ASP A 101 -10.36 23.59 -3.41
C ASP A 101 -9.73 23.22 -2.04
N THR A 102 -10.19 22.16 -1.39
CA THR A 102 -9.67 21.70 -0.10
C THR A 102 -8.54 20.70 -0.32
N PRO A 103 -7.32 20.93 0.20
CA PRO A 103 -6.20 20.03 -0.02
C PRO A 103 -6.31 18.76 0.85
N VAL A 104 -7.03 17.76 0.34
CA VAL A 104 -7.20 16.44 0.95
C VAL A 104 -6.69 15.34 0.02
N VAL A 105 -6.33 14.18 0.59
CA VAL A 105 -5.81 13.03 -0.16
C VAL A 105 -6.40 11.73 0.37
N ALA A 106 -6.49 10.73 -0.51
CA ALA A 106 -6.70 9.34 -0.14
C ALA A 106 -5.37 8.58 -0.27
N LEU A 107 -5.15 7.61 0.61
CA LEU A 107 -3.97 6.75 0.59
C LEU A 107 -4.38 5.34 0.17
N SER A 108 -3.47 4.64 -0.51
CA SER A 108 -3.63 3.20 -0.75
C SER A 108 -3.65 2.43 0.59
N THR A 109 -4.38 1.30 0.61
CA THR A 109 -4.38 0.34 1.72
C THR A 109 -2.99 -0.25 1.96
#